data_AF-A0A3P9LE56-F1
#
_entry.id   AF-A0A3P9LE56-F1
#
_cell.length_a   1.000
_cell.length_b   1.000
_cell.length_c   1.000
_cell.angle_alpha   90.00
_cell.angle_beta   90.00
_cell.angle_gamma   90.00
#
_symmetry.space_group_name_H-M   'P 1'
#
loop_
_entity.id
_entity.type
_entity.pdbx_description
1 polymer ?
#
loop_
_entity_poly.entity_id
_entity_poly.type
_entity_poly.pdbx_seq_one_letter_code
_entity_poly.pdbx_strand_id
1 'polypeptide(L)'
;MSNAAGRTARFGSVLQWRSPAGIITLFSWRFSFHGNVFLFCFLCIIDLPKAEEEQEEVTPDLQDLSDDSSDDEAAAGAEMDFLRNLFSSTLGLGSAEKVLDALTLEGVAQYIKSGKCKNIICMVGAGISTSAGIPDFRSPETGLYANLQKYNLPYPEAIFQIDYFKKHPEPFFTLAKELYPGQFKPTICHYFIKLLKNKGLLRRCYTQNIDTLERVAGLEKEDLIEAHGTFYTSHCVSFCCRKEYSLDWMKEKIFSDAIPKCEKCNSLVKPDIVFFGENLPARFFTSVKMDFPRCDLLIVMGTSLQVQPFAGLVGRVSKSCPRLLINMEKAGEADPMLGMLGFGGGMDFDSDKAYRDVAHISSCDDGCLALADLLGWKAELEALVKQEHAQIDSKDKKEQPGEAGGAAAKASSSSVKPEE
;
A
#
# COMPACT_ATOMS: atom_id res chain seq x y z
N MET A 1 35.04 -27.59 -21.77
CA MET A 1 35.85 -26.52 -21.15
C MET A 1 35.15 -25.20 -21.45
N SER A 2 34.69 -24.33 -20.56
CA SER A 2 34.44 -24.31 -19.11
C SER A 2 33.83 -22.93 -18.86
N ASN A 3 32.67 -22.84 -18.19
CA ASN A 3 32.43 -21.95 -17.05
C ASN A 3 30.95 -21.98 -16.66
N ALA A 4 30.60 -22.97 -15.85
CA ALA A 4 29.52 -22.83 -14.88
C ALA A 4 30.08 -22.00 -13.71
N ALA A 5 29.75 -20.70 -13.66
CA ALA A 5 30.02 -19.89 -12.48
C ALA A 5 28.93 -20.23 -11.43
N GLY A 6 29.32 -21.05 -10.44
CA GLY A 6 28.44 -21.60 -9.43
C GLY A 6 27.83 -20.56 -8.50
N ARG A 7 26.52 -20.70 -8.24
CA ARG A 7 25.84 -20.10 -7.09
C ARG A 7 26.00 -21.07 -5.92
N THR A 8 26.53 -20.62 -4.79
CA THR A 8 26.61 -21.42 -3.57
C THR A 8 26.01 -20.63 -2.41
N ALA A 9 24.92 -21.14 -1.83
CA ALA A 9 24.42 -20.71 -0.53
C ALA A 9 24.98 -21.67 0.53
N ARG A 10 25.56 -21.13 1.61
CA ARG A 10 25.93 -21.93 2.78
C ARG A 10 25.21 -21.39 4.02
N PHE A 11 24.56 -22.30 4.74
CA PHE A 11 23.98 -22.01 6.05
C PHE A 11 25.10 -21.60 7.01
N GLY A 12 24.94 -20.46 7.68
CA GLY A 12 25.87 -19.95 8.69
C GLY A 12 25.54 -20.48 10.09
N SER A 13 26.12 -19.87 11.13
CA SER A 13 25.90 -20.24 12.52
C SER A 13 24.50 -19.82 13.01
N VAL A 14 23.96 -20.61 13.96
CA VAL A 14 22.77 -20.26 14.74
C VAL A 14 23.22 -19.76 16.10
N LEU A 15 22.82 -18.56 16.48
CA LEU A 15 22.97 -18.07 17.85
C LEU A 15 21.60 -17.96 18.51
N GLN A 16 21.46 -18.57 19.68
CA GLN A 16 20.25 -18.49 20.50
C GLN A 16 20.56 -17.80 21.84
N TRP A 17 19.67 -16.91 22.25
CA TRP A 17 19.69 -16.29 23.58
C TRP A 17 18.28 -16.31 24.18
N ARG A 18 18.21 -16.55 25.50
CA ARG A 18 16.96 -16.49 26.27
C ARG A 18 16.80 -15.09 26.86
N SER A 19 15.65 -14.48 26.63
CA SER A 19 15.20 -13.25 27.28
C SER A 19 13.93 -13.52 28.10
N PRO A 20 13.53 -12.64 29.03
CA PRO A 20 12.25 -12.75 29.74
C PRO A 20 11.02 -12.73 28.82
N ALA A 21 11.17 -12.25 27.57
CA ALA A 21 10.10 -12.15 26.57
C ALA A 21 10.12 -13.31 25.54
N GLY A 22 10.96 -14.33 25.71
CA GLY A 22 11.02 -15.49 24.80
C GLY A 22 12.42 -15.84 24.31
N ILE A 23 12.49 -16.83 23.41
CA ILE A 23 13.74 -17.30 22.79
C ILE A 23 13.97 -16.49 21.52
N ILE A 24 15.10 -15.78 21.47
CA ILE A 24 15.56 -15.07 20.27
C ILE A 24 16.52 -16.01 19.54
N THR A 25 16.16 -16.38 18.31
CA THR A 25 17.04 -17.18 17.44
C THR A 25 17.49 -16.33 16.26
N LEU A 26 18.80 -16.15 16.12
CA LEU A 26 19.42 -15.45 15.01
C LEU A 26 19.94 -16.48 14.01
N PHE A 27 19.45 -16.41 12.77
CA PHE A 27 19.94 -17.22 11.66
C PHE A 27 20.81 -16.35 10.76
N SER A 28 22.06 -16.77 10.51
CA SER A 28 22.95 -16.12 9.56
C SER A 28 23.09 -16.95 8.29
N TRP A 29 22.93 -16.31 7.13
CA TRP A 29 23.19 -16.94 5.83
C TRP A 29 24.22 -16.13 5.06
N ARG A 30 25.15 -16.84 4.43
CA ARG A 30 26.21 -16.25 3.63
C ARG A 30 26.01 -16.62 2.16
N PHE A 31 25.78 -15.61 1.34
CA PHE A 31 25.62 -15.74 -0.10
C PHE A 31 26.81 -15.14 -0.82
N SER A 32 27.30 -15.82 -1.86
CA SER A 32 28.39 -15.33 -2.70
C SER A 32 27.89 -15.19 -4.14
N PHE A 33 27.98 -13.98 -4.69
CA PHE A 33 27.56 -13.66 -6.06
C PHE A 33 28.63 -12.81 -6.75
N HIS A 34 29.21 -13.30 -7.85
CA HIS A 34 30.21 -12.59 -8.65
C HIS A 34 31.36 -11.97 -7.83
N GLY A 35 31.86 -12.69 -6.81
CA GLY A 35 32.96 -12.23 -5.96
C GLY A 35 32.55 -11.34 -4.78
N ASN A 36 31.29 -10.92 -4.69
CA ASN A 36 30.75 -10.18 -3.55
C ASN A 36 30.05 -11.11 -2.55
N VAL A 37 30.34 -10.91 -1.27
CA VAL A 37 29.78 -11.69 -0.15
C VAL A 37 28.71 -10.87 0.55
N PHE A 38 27.50 -11.41 0.62
CA PHE A 38 26.38 -10.81 1.33
C PHE A 38 26.05 -11.63 2.59
N LEU A 39 25.88 -10.95 3.72
CA LEU A 39 25.49 -11.55 5.00
C LEU A 39 24.07 -11.13 5.32
N PHE A 40 23.15 -12.09 5.41
CA PHE A 40 21.78 -11.85 5.83
C PHE A 40 21.58 -12.42 7.24
N CYS A 41 21.07 -11.59 8.15
CA CYS A 41 20.70 -12.00 9.50
C CYS A 41 19.19 -11.87 9.68
N PHE A 42 18.52 -12.98 9.95
CA PHE A 42 17.10 -12.99 10.30
C PHE A 42 16.96 -13.09 11.83
N LEU A 43 16.20 -12.15 12.41
CA LEU A 43 15.84 -12.15 13.82
C LEU A 43 14.43 -12.73 13.96
N CYS A 44 14.31 -13.93 14.54
CA CYS A 44 13.02 -14.50 14.93
C CYS A 44 12.85 -14.39 16.45
N ILE A 45 11.79 -13.72 16.88
CA ILE A 45 11.30 -13.76 18.27
C ILE A 45 10.16 -14.77 18.31
N ILE A 46 10.35 -15.87 19.03
CA ILE A 46 9.30 -16.85 19.28
C ILE A 46 8.70 -16.53 20.66
N ASP A 47 7.51 -15.95 20.66
CA ASP A 47 6.68 -15.84 21.87
C ASP A 47 6.16 -17.25 22.19
N LEU A 48 6.63 -17.83 23.30
CA LEU A 48 6.02 -19.04 23.85
C LEU A 48 4.76 -18.65 24.63
N PRO A 49 3.63 -19.36 24.48
CA PRO A 49 2.46 -19.11 25.29
C PRO A 49 2.80 -19.31 26.78
N LYS A 50 2.32 -18.41 27.63
CA LYS A 50 2.42 -18.55 29.08
C LYS A 50 1.67 -19.81 29.50
N ALA A 51 2.31 -20.65 30.30
CA ALA A 51 1.63 -21.76 30.96
C ALA A 51 0.56 -21.17 31.90
N GLU A 52 -0.71 -21.42 31.60
CA GLU A 52 -1.80 -21.23 32.55
C GLU A 52 -1.82 -22.45 33.48
N GLU A 53 -1.87 -22.17 34.78
CA GLU A 53 -1.91 -23.15 35.86
C GLU A 53 -3.22 -23.96 35.80
N GLU A 54 -3.09 -25.28 35.92
CA GLU A 54 -4.20 -26.23 36.04
C GLU A 54 -5.08 -25.87 37.26
N GLN A 55 -6.38 -25.71 37.03
CA GLN A 55 -7.40 -25.80 38.07
C GLN A 55 -8.36 -26.94 37.74
N GLU A 56 -8.49 -27.85 38.71
CA GLU A 56 -9.32 -29.06 38.69
C GLU A 56 -10.80 -28.72 38.40
N GLU A 57 -11.37 -29.32 37.35
CA GLU A 57 -12.81 -29.37 37.15
C GLU A 57 -13.41 -30.58 37.86
N VAL A 58 -14.28 -30.29 38.81
CA VAL A 58 -15.16 -31.22 39.52
C VAL A 58 -16.32 -31.60 38.60
N THR A 59 -16.50 -32.91 38.38
CA THR A 59 -17.67 -33.47 37.68
C THR A 59 -18.96 -33.27 38.48
N PRO A 60 -20.09 -32.89 37.85
CA PRO A 60 -21.41 -33.19 38.38
C PRO A 60 -22.12 -34.28 37.57
N ASP A 61 -22.87 -35.08 38.31
CA ASP A 61 -23.68 -36.22 37.91
C ASP A 61 -24.72 -35.94 36.82
N LEU A 62 -24.92 -36.97 35.99
CA LEU A 62 -26.06 -37.14 35.09
C LEU A 62 -27.30 -37.58 35.91
N GLN A 63 -28.36 -36.78 35.88
CA GLN A 63 -29.72 -37.24 36.15
C GLN A 63 -30.77 -36.39 35.43
N ASP A 64 -31.55 -37.08 34.60
CA ASP A 64 -32.91 -36.81 34.07
C ASP A 64 -33.36 -35.37 33.78
N LEU A 65 -33.84 -35.14 32.55
CA LEU A 65 -35.25 -34.83 32.27
C LEU A 65 -35.54 -34.80 30.75
N SER A 66 -36.78 -35.18 30.44
CA SER A 66 -37.41 -35.58 29.19
C SER A 66 -37.79 -34.46 28.20
N ASP A 67 -37.95 -34.87 26.92
CA ASP A 67 -38.85 -34.37 25.86
C ASP A 67 -39.06 -32.84 25.70
N ASP A 68 -38.64 -32.28 24.56
CA ASP A 68 -39.61 -31.83 23.54
C ASP A 68 -38.96 -31.67 22.16
N SER A 69 -39.83 -31.73 21.15
CA SER A 69 -39.63 -32.00 19.74
C SER A 69 -39.32 -30.76 18.88
N SER A 70 -38.77 -31.06 17.69
CA SER A 70 -38.71 -30.25 16.46
C SER A 70 -37.64 -29.17 16.34
N ASP A 71 -36.41 -29.55 15.96
CA ASP A 71 -35.49 -28.72 15.13
C ASP A 71 -34.28 -29.50 14.53
N ASP A 72 -34.32 -30.85 14.52
CA ASP A 72 -33.11 -31.67 14.27
C ASP A 72 -32.69 -31.85 12.80
N GLU A 73 -33.52 -31.55 11.80
CA GLU A 73 -33.13 -31.77 10.39
C GLU A 73 -32.20 -30.67 9.85
N ALA A 74 -32.29 -29.44 10.36
CA ALA A 74 -31.42 -28.34 9.93
C ALA A 74 -30.05 -28.35 10.64
N ALA A 75 -30.03 -28.75 11.92
CA ALA A 75 -28.81 -28.85 12.72
C ALA A 75 -27.94 -30.03 12.28
N ALA A 76 -28.53 -31.19 11.99
CA ALA A 76 -27.82 -32.35 11.49
C ALA A 76 -27.19 -32.11 10.10
N GLY A 77 -27.86 -31.31 9.24
CA GLY A 77 -27.31 -30.88 7.96
C GLY A 77 -26.07 -30.00 8.10
N ALA A 78 -26.12 -29.03 9.01
CA ALA A 78 -24.99 -28.13 9.27
C ALA A 78 -23.79 -28.85 9.90
N GLU A 79 -24.04 -29.83 10.78
CA GLU A 79 -22.99 -30.62 11.43
C GLU A 79 -22.35 -31.61 10.44
N MET A 80 -23.14 -32.26 9.59
CA MET A 80 -22.64 -33.11 8.51
C MET A 80 -21.85 -32.32 7.46
N ASP A 81 -22.27 -31.08 7.14
CA ASP A 81 -21.52 -30.18 6.26
C ASP A 81 -20.22 -29.70 6.90
N PHE A 82 -20.21 -29.43 8.21
CA PHE A 82 -19.00 -29.11 8.96
C PHE A 82 -18.01 -30.28 8.95
N LEU A 83 -18.47 -31.50 9.24
CA LEU A 83 -17.64 -32.70 9.20
C LEU A 83 -17.14 -32.97 7.78
N ARG A 84 -17.98 -32.84 6.77
CA ARG A 84 -17.59 -33.00 5.36
C ARG A 84 -16.52 -31.97 4.96
N ASN A 85 -16.67 -30.70 5.36
CA ASN A 85 -15.68 -29.65 5.10
C ASN A 85 -14.36 -29.88 5.87
N LEU A 86 -14.45 -30.39 7.10
CA LEU A 86 -13.29 -30.76 7.92
C LEU A 86 -12.55 -31.96 7.31
N PHE A 87 -13.26 -32.98 6.86
CA PHE A 87 -12.67 -34.14 6.17
C PHE A 87 -12.09 -33.78 4.81
N SER A 88 -12.75 -32.91 4.05
CA SER A 88 -12.29 -32.44 2.75
C SER A 88 -11.01 -31.60 2.84
N SER A 89 -10.91 -30.75 3.87
CA SER A 89 -9.73 -29.92 4.15
C SER A 89 -8.56 -30.69 4.78
N THR A 90 -8.84 -31.69 5.62
CA THR A 90 -7.80 -32.49 6.31
C THR A 90 -7.23 -33.58 5.40
N LEU A 91 -8.02 -34.14 4.48
CA LEU A 91 -7.58 -35.22 3.57
C LEU A 91 -7.22 -34.72 2.16
N GLY A 92 -7.34 -33.42 1.88
CA GLY A 92 -7.05 -32.86 0.55
C GLY A 92 -7.94 -33.40 -0.57
N LEU A 93 -9.11 -33.95 -0.22
CA LEU A 93 -10.08 -34.59 -1.13
C LEU A 93 -11.16 -33.62 -1.65
N GLY A 94 -11.06 -32.32 -1.33
CA GLY A 94 -11.94 -31.29 -1.87
C GLY A 94 -11.38 -30.70 -3.16
N SER A 95 -12.19 -30.66 -4.22
CA SER A 95 -11.99 -29.67 -5.27
C SER A 95 -11.99 -28.28 -4.62
N ALA A 96 -10.98 -27.45 -4.88
CA ALA A 96 -10.99 -26.07 -4.41
C ALA A 96 -12.35 -25.44 -4.76
N GLU A 97 -13.07 -24.96 -3.76
CA GLU A 97 -14.37 -24.32 -3.96
C GLU A 97 -14.16 -23.19 -4.98
N LYS A 98 -14.90 -23.22 -6.10
CA LYS A 98 -14.78 -22.21 -7.15
C LYS A 98 -15.18 -20.85 -6.56
N VAL A 99 -14.19 -20.00 -6.31
CA VAL A 99 -14.39 -18.65 -5.77
C VAL A 99 -14.95 -17.71 -6.85
N LEU A 100 -14.52 -17.91 -8.10
CA LEU A 100 -14.98 -17.18 -9.27
C LEU A 100 -15.49 -18.17 -10.34
N ASP A 101 -16.49 -17.75 -11.12
CA ASP A 101 -16.99 -18.55 -12.25
C ASP A 101 -15.92 -18.73 -13.34
N ALA A 102 -15.10 -17.69 -13.54
CA ALA A 102 -13.91 -17.69 -14.40
C ALA A 102 -12.80 -16.82 -13.78
N LEU A 103 -11.53 -17.21 -13.95
CA LEU A 103 -10.36 -16.45 -13.52
C LEU A 103 -10.00 -15.37 -14.54
N THR A 104 -10.96 -14.47 -14.78
CA THR A 104 -10.86 -13.38 -15.75
C THR A 104 -11.38 -12.08 -15.15
N LEU A 105 -11.12 -10.95 -15.83
CA LEU A 105 -11.65 -9.66 -15.39
C LEU A 105 -13.19 -9.65 -15.41
N GLU A 106 -13.80 -10.34 -16.38
CA GLU A 106 -15.24 -10.56 -16.50
C GLU A 106 -15.79 -11.34 -15.30
N GLY A 107 -15.09 -12.40 -14.86
CA GLY A 107 -15.46 -13.19 -13.69
C GLY A 107 -15.42 -12.36 -12.41
N VAL A 108 -14.42 -11.50 -12.24
CA VAL A 108 -14.36 -10.54 -11.12
C VAL A 108 -15.50 -9.53 -11.20
N ALA A 109 -15.79 -8.98 -12.38
CA ALA A 109 -16.90 -8.04 -12.56
C ALA A 109 -18.26 -8.70 -12.25
N GLN A 110 -18.47 -9.96 -12.65
CA GLN A 110 -19.66 -10.74 -12.29
C GLN A 110 -19.74 -10.98 -10.78
N TYR A 111 -18.62 -11.30 -10.13
CA TYR A 111 -18.56 -11.45 -8.67
C TYR A 111 -18.97 -10.16 -7.94
N ILE A 112 -18.48 -8.99 -8.38
CA ILE A 112 -18.90 -7.69 -7.84
C ILE A 112 -20.40 -7.48 -8.06
N LYS A 113 -20.92 -7.74 -9.26
CA LYS A 113 -22.35 -7.59 -9.60
C LYS A 113 -23.28 -8.55 -8.86
N SER A 114 -22.76 -9.67 -8.35
CA SER A 114 -23.57 -10.67 -7.63
C SER A 114 -24.13 -10.18 -6.29
N GLY A 115 -23.62 -9.06 -5.75
CA GLY A 115 -23.99 -8.55 -4.43
C GLY A 115 -23.35 -9.28 -3.25
N LYS A 116 -22.56 -10.34 -3.50
CA LYS A 116 -21.74 -11.03 -2.49
C LYS A 116 -20.56 -10.17 -2.03
N CYS A 117 -19.98 -9.39 -2.95
CA CYS A 117 -18.85 -8.51 -2.67
C CYS A 117 -19.33 -7.19 -2.05
N LYS A 118 -18.98 -6.92 -0.79
CA LYS A 118 -19.37 -5.69 -0.07
C LYS A 118 -18.18 -4.93 0.49
N ASN A 119 -17.06 -5.61 0.71
CA ASN A 119 -15.86 -5.06 1.33
C ASN A 119 -14.65 -5.23 0.40
N ILE A 120 -14.42 -4.27 -0.47
CA ILE A 120 -13.28 -4.23 -1.38
C ILE A 120 -12.11 -3.53 -0.69
N ILE A 121 -10.96 -4.21 -0.62
CA ILE A 121 -9.70 -3.58 -0.21
C ILE A 121 -8.87 -3.31 -1.46
N CYS A 122 -8.42 -2.07 -1.61
CA CYS A 122 -7.43 -1.72 -2.63
C CYS A 122 -6.04 -1.69 -1.99
N MET A 123 -5.06 -2.34 -2.63
CA MET A 123 -3.64 -2.20 -2.32
C MET A 123 -2.94 -1.55 -3.51
N VAL A 124 -2.39 -0.36 -3.31
CA VAL A 124 -1.85 0.45 -4.42
C VAL A 124 -0.41 0.88 -4.17
N GLY A 125 0.34 1.05 -5.26
CA GLY A 125 1.69 1.60 -5.25
C GLY A 125 1.93 2.57 -6.40
N ALA A 126 3.20 2.88 -6.67
CA ALA A 126 3.56 4.03 -7.51
C ALA A 126 3.04 3.93 -8.95
N GLY A 127 2.76 2.71 -9.45
CA GLY A 127 2.23 2.49 -10.79
C GLY A 127 0.86 3.10 -11.04
N ILE A 128 0.08 3.43 -10.00
CA ILE A 128 -1.20 4.15 -10.18
C ILE A 128 -1.01 5.65 -10.42
N SER A 129 0.18 6.21 -10.15
CA SER A 129 0.51 7.65 -10.23
C SER A 129 1.40 7.99 -11.43
N THR A 130 1.89 7.01 -12.18
CA THR A 130 2.81 7.25 -13.30
C THR A 130 2.17 8.05 -14.44
N SER A 131 0.90 7.79 -14.77
CA SER A 131 0.16 8.58 -15.77
C SER A 131 -0.18 10.00 -15.31
N ALA A 132 -0.07 10.30 -14.01
CA ALA A 132 -0.14 11.67 -13.51
C ALA A 132 1.16 12.46 -13.74
N GLY A 133 2.23 11.81 -14.20
CA GLY A 133 3.56 12.42 -14.37
C GLY A 133 4.48 12.27 -13.15
N ILE A 134 4.08 11.47 -12.15
CA ILE A 134 4.93 11.15 -11.00
C ILE A 134 5.72 9.88 -11.32
N PRO A 135 7.05 9.94 -11.46
CA PRO A 135 7.83 8.75 -11.77
C PRO A 135 7.71 7.74 -10.62
N ASP A 136 7.71 6.46 -10.94
CA ASP A 136 7.85 5.43 -9.92
C ASP A 136 9.28 5.46 -9.34
N PHE A 137 9.56 4.63 -8.34
CA PHE A 137 10.90 4.58 -7.76
C PHE A 137 11.89 3.77 -8.60
N ARG A 138 11.42 2.69 -9.26
CA ARG A 138 12.26 1.55 -9.67
C ARG A 138 12.36 1.33 -11.17
N SER A 139 11.49 1.94 -11.98
CA SER A 139 11.49 1.71 -13.42
C SER A 139 12.85 2.09 -14.00
N PRO A 140 13.44 1.25 -14.87
CA PRO A 140 14.65 1.61 -15.58
C PRO A 140 14.48 2.94 -16.33
N GLU A 141 15.52 3.78 -16.30
CA GLU A 141 15.63 5.08 -17.00
C GLU A 141 14.69 6.20 -16.55
N THR A 142 13.42 5.89 -16.25
CA THR A 142 12.38 6.87 -15.90
C THR A 142 12.13 6.95 -14.40
N GLY A 143 12.47 5.90 -13.65
CA GLY A 143 12.27 5.85 -12.20
C GLY A 143 13.13 6.88 -11.47
N LEU A 144 12.64 7.30 -10.32
CA LEU A 144 13.27 8.30 -9.46
C LEU A 144 14.77 8.01 -9.23
N TYR A 145 15.11 6.75 -8.90
CA TYR A 145 16.48 6.34 -8.61
C TYR A 145 17.45 6.49 -9.79
N ALA A 146 16.97 6.45 -11.03
CA ALA A 146 17.80 6.69 -12.21
C ALA A 146 18.23 8.16 -12.33
N ASN A 147 17.47 9.08 -11.74
CA ASN A 147 17.62 10.53 -11.90
C ASN A 147 18.22 11.24 -10.67
N LEU A 148 18.73 10.49 -9.67
CA LEU A 148 19.28 11.07 -8.43
C LEU A 148 20.77 11.44 -8.49
N GLN A 149 21.44 11.28 -9.64
CA GLN A 149 22.89 11.50 -9.74
C GLN A 149 23.32 12.91 -9.31
N LYS A 150 22.46 13.92 -9.52
CA LYS A 150 22.70 15.32 -9.12
C LYS A 150 22.85 15.54 -7.60
N TYR A 151 22.40 14.60 -6.77
CA TYR A 151 22.42 14.73 -5.31
C TYR A 151 23.69 14.17 -4.66
N ASN A 152 24.62 13.61 -5.43
CA ASN A 152 25.89 13.03 -4.94
C ASN A 152 25.69 12.06 -3.76
N LEU A 153 24.69 11.19 -3.88
CA LEU A 153 24.32 10.20 -2.87
C LEU A 153 25.31 9.02 -2.89
N PRO A 154 25.57 8.36 -1.75
CA PRO A 154 26.41 7.15 -1.72
C PRO A 154 25.78 5.98 -2.49
N TYR A 155 24.44 5.94 -2.54
CA TYR A 155 23.60 5.05 -3.34
C TYR A 155 22.18 5.66 -3.40
N PRO A 156 21.35 5.33 -4.41
CA PRO A 156 20.08 6.01 -4.67
C PRO A 156 19.11 6.00 -3.47
N GLU A 157 19.02 4.90 -2.74
CA GLU A 157 18.10 4.73 -1.62
C GLU A 157 18.47 5.57 -0.39
N ALA A 158 19.69 6.10 -0.32
CA ALA A 158 20.17 6.87 0.83
C ALA A 158 19.31 8.12 1.11
N ILE A 159 18.75 8.74 0.07
CA ILE A 159 17.85 9.91 0.22
C ILE A 159 16.61 9.61 1.06
N PHE A 160 16.20 8.33 1.12
CA PHE A 160 15.05 7.85 1.90
C PHE A 160 15.46 7.06 3.15
N GLN A 161 16.73 7.06 3.55
CA GLN A 161 17.14 6.48 4.83
C GLN A 161 17.12 7.51 5.95
N ILE A 162 16.52 7.14 7.09
CA ILE A 162 16.32 8.08 8.21
C ILE A 162 17.64 8.60 8.79
N ASP A 163 18.67 7.75 8.85
CA ASP A 163 19.97 8.13 9.40
C ASP A 163 20.76 9.04 8.47
N TYR A 164 20.58 8.88 7.15
CA TYR A 164 21.15 9.80 6.16
C TYR A 164 20.42 11.15 6.20
N PHE A 165 19.08 11.14 6.17
CA PHE A 165 18.25 12.33 6.23
C PHE A 165 18.54 13.22 7.44
N LYS A 166 18.75 12.63 8.63
CA LYS A 166 19.08 13.40 9.85
C LYS A 166 20.43 14.14 9.74
N LYS A 167 21.36 13.67 8.92
CA LYS A 167 22.70 14.25 8.72
C LYS A 167 22.74 15.18 7.50
N HIS A 168 22.04 14.79 6.44
CA HIS A 168 22.00 15.45 5.14
C HIS A 168 20.54 15.56 4.66
N PRO A 169 19.74 16.46 5.26
CA PRO A 169 18.33 16.64 4.87
C PRO A 169 18.14 17.36 3.53
N GLU A 170 19.17 18.07 3.06
CA GLU A 170 19.10 18.96 1.88
C GLU A 170 18.68 18.22 0.60
N PRO A 171 19.24 17.04 0.26
CA PRO A 171 18.84 16.31 -0.95
C PRO A 171 17.35 15.95 -0.95
N PHE A 172 16.84 15.49 0.20
CA PHE A 172 15.42 15.15 0.32
C PHE A 172 14.52 16.36 0.13
N PHE A 173 14.82 17.50 0.75
CA PHE A 173 13.97 18.69 0.60
C PHE A 173 14.05 19.31 -0.78
N THR A 174 15.22 19.24 -1.44
CA THR A 174 15.36 19.63 -2.83
C THR A 174 14.48 18.75 -3.73
N LEU A 175 14.51 17.43 -3.49
CA LEU A 175 13.65 16.51 -4.23
C LEU A 175 12.16 16.73 -3.92
N ALA A 176 11.80 16.96 -2.66
CA ALA A 176 10.42 17.20 -2.25
C ALA A 176 9.83 18.47 -2.89
N LYS A 177 10.67 19.49 -3.17
CA LYS A 177 10.27 20.68 -3.93
C LYS A 177 9.89 20.34 -5.37
N GLU A 178 10.65 19.43 -6.01
CA GLU A 178 10.40 18.98 -7.39
C GLU A 178 9.15 18.10 -7.51
N LEU A 179 8.76 17.41 -6.43
CA LEU A 179 7.64 16.46 -6.40
C LEU A 179 6.44 16.97 -5.58
N TYR A 180 6.37 18.28 -5.31
CA TYR A 180 5.43 18.80 -4.31
C TYR A 180 3.95 18.62 -4.73
N PRO A 181 3.04 18.20 -3.81
CA PRO A 181 1.61 18.04 -4.09
C PRO A 181 0.94 19.31 -4.64
N GLY A 182 0.02 19.14 -5.59
CA GLY A 182 -0.69 20.23 -6.28
C GLY A 182 -0.18 20.54 -7.69
N GLN A 183 0.92 19.92 -8.12
CA GLN A 183 1.34 19.95 -9.54
C GLN A 183 0.70 18.82 -10.37
N PHE A 184 0.12 17.83 -9.70
CA PHE A 184 -0.32 16.59 -10.31
C PHE A 184 -1.80 16.36 -10.05
N LYS A 185 -2.50 15.82 -11.05
CA LYS A 185 -3.91 15.45 -10.94
C LYS A 185 -4.02 13.95 -10.70
N PRO A 186 -4.96 13.49 -9.85
CA PRO A 186 -5.21 12.07 -9.70
C PRO A 186 -5.58 11.40 -11.03
N THR A 187 -5.16 10.15 -11.19
CA THR A 187 -5.37 9.36 -12.40
C THR A 187 -6.76 8.72 -12.45
N ILE A 188 -7.09 8.06 -13.55
CA ILE A 188 -8.36 7.33 -13.68
C ILE A 188 -8.44 6.22 -12.63
N CYS A 189 -7.31 5.55 -12.34
CA CYS A 189 -7.21 4.56 -11.27
C CYS A 189 -7.60 5.14 -9.89
N HIS A 190 -7.14 6.35 -9.55
CA HIS A 190 -7.53 7.00 -8.29
C HIS A 190 -9.05 7.25 -8.23
N TYR A 191 -9.62 7.76 -9.32
CA TYR A 191 -11.06 8.02 -9.39
C TYR A 191 -11.89 6.73 -9.44
N PHE A 192 -11.35 5.62 -9.92
CA PHE A 192 -12.00 4.31 -9.80
C PHE A 192 -12.12 3.91 -8.32
N ILE A 193 -11.08 4.10 -7.51
CA ILE A 193 -11.14 3.85 -6.06
C ILE A 193 -12.16 4.79 -5.39
N LYS A 194 -12.18 6.07 -5.79
CA LYS A 194 -13.22 7.03 -5.35
C LYS A 194 -14.62 6.54 -5.73
N LEU A 195 -14.79 5.96 -6.90
CA LEU A 195 -16.07 5.43 -7.36
C LEU A 195 -16.50 4.20 -6.53
N LEU A 196 -15.56 3.33 -6.13
CA LEU A 196 -15.83 2.26 -5.17
C LEU A 196 -16.33 2.80 -3.82
N LYS A 197 -15.74 3.90 -3.33
CA LYS A 197 -16.24 4.60 -2.12
C LYS A 197 -17.66 5.11 -2.34
N ASN A 198 -17.91 5.83 -3.42
CA ASN A 198 -19.22 6.41 -3.72
C ASN A 198 -20.32 5.33 -3.84
N LYS A 199 -19.97 4.13 -4.29
CA LYS A 199 -20.87 2.97 -4.38
C LYS A 199 -20.96 2.13 -3.10
N GLY A 200 -20.28 2.55 -2.02
CA GLY A 200 -20.32 1.86 -0.74
C GLY A 200 -19.62 0.51 -0.71
N LEU A 201 -18.72 0.25 -1.67
CA LEU A 201 -17.98 -1.02 -1.79
C LEU A 201 -16.56 -0.94 -1.23
N LEU A 202 -15.98 0.26 -1.16
CA LEU A 202 -14.62 0.42 -0.65
C LEU A 202 -14.60 0.23 0.88
N ARG A 203 -13.89 -0.80 1.33
CA ARG A 203 -13.59 -1.01 2.75
C ARG A 203 -12.38 -0.18 3.19
N ARG A 204 -11.30 -0.23 2.40
CA ARG A 204 -10.07 0.52 2.65
C ARG A 204 -9.18 0.58 1.41
N CYS A 205 -8.46 1.67 1.25
CA CYS A 205 -7.33 1.81 0.34
C CYS A 205 -6.02 1.85 1.15
N TYR A 206 -5.22 0.79 1.02
CA TYR A 206 -3.85 0.73 1.53
C TYR A 206 -2.91 1.21 0.42
N THR A 207 -2.23 2.33 0.64
CA THR A 207 -1.33 2.92 -0.34
C THR A 207 0.12 2.92 0.14
N GLN A 208 1.04 2.60 -0.76
CA GLN A 208 2.48 2.78 -0.58
C GLN A 208 2.94 4.19 -1.00
N ASN A 209 2.07 4.94 -1.66
CA ASN A 209 2.39 6.25 -2.21
C ASN A 209 2.37 7.29 -1.12
N ILE A 210 3.12 8.37 -1.38
CA ILE A 210 3.22 9.54 -0.51
C ILE A 210 2.75 10.80 -1.24
N ASP A 211 2.38 10.70 -2.53
CA ASP A 211 1.99 11.84 -3.38
C ASP A 211 0.66 12.50 -2.97
N THR A 212 -0.14 11.86 -2.12
CA THR A 212 -1.44 12.31 -1.59
C THR A 212 -2.57 12.39 -2.63
N LEU A 213 -2.39 11.85 -3.83
CA LEU A 213 -3.39 11.91 -4.91
C LEU A 213 -4.68 11.17 -4.54
N GLU A 214 -4.64 10.19 -3.63
CA GLU A 214 -5.84 9.56 -3.07
C GLU A 214 -6.74 10.57 -2.34
N ARG A 215 -6.13 11.48 -1.58
CA ARG A 215 -6.85 12.54 -0.86
C ARG A 215 -7.40 13.57 -1.84
N VAL A 216 -6.62 13.95 -2.84
CA VAL A 216 -7.04 14.88 -3.90
C VAL A 216 -8.21 14.29 -4.70
N ALA A 217 -8.24 12.97 -4.93
CA ALA A 217 -9.37 12.27 -5.55
C ALA A 217 -10.62 12.19 -4.63
N GLY A 218 -10.53 12.66 -3.39
CA GLY A 218 -11.64 12.73 -2.45
C GLY A 218 -11.82 11.47 -1.58
N LEU A 219 -10.76 10.69 -1.36
CA LEU A 219 -10.72 9.70 -0.28
C LEU A 219 -10.40 10.37 1.04
N GLU A 220 -11.15 10.02 2.07
CA GLU A 220 -11.05 10.61 3.40
C GLU A 220 -10.07 9.82 4.26
N LYS A 221 -9.75 10.36 5.44
CA LYS A 221 -8.83 9.73 6.38
C LYS A 221 -9.28 8.31 6.71
N GLU A 222 -10.58 8.09 6.85
CA GLU A 222 -11.19 6.83 7.20
C GLU A 222 -10.94 5.80 6.10
N ASP A 223 -11.04 6.16 4.82
CA ASP A 223 -10.83 5.22 3.72
C ASP A 223 -9.37 4.80 3.57
N LEU A 224 -8.43 5.62 4.04
CA LEU A 224 -7.01 5.49 3.71
C LEU A 224 -6.16 4.91 4.83
N ILE A 225 -5.23 4.04 4.41
CA ILE A 225 -4.05 3.64 5.17
C ILE A 225 -2.82 3.97 4.32
N GLU A 226 -2.24 5.14 4.60
CA GLU A 226 -0.97 5.60 4.03
C GLU A 226 0.18 4.81 4.69
N ALA A 227 0.49 3.63 4.15
CA ALA A 227 1.40 2.67 4.76
C ALA A 227 2.82 3.23 4.90
N HIS A 228 3.26 4.02 3.92
CA HIS A 228 4.54 4.73 3.95
C HIS A 228 4.41 6.18 4.38
N GLY A 229 3.32 6.51 5.10
CA GLY A 229 3.10 7.84 5.65
C GLY A 229 2.67 8.87 4.60
N THR A 230 2.73 10.15 4.96
CA THR A 230 2.09 11.22 4.18
C THR A 230 2.87 12.54 4.25
N PHE A 231 2.76 13.36 3.20
CA PHE A 231 3.22 14.76 3.24
C PHE A 231 2.19 15.68 3.91
N TYR A 232 0.96 15.22 4.14
CA TYR A 232 -0.14 16.05 4.65
C TYR A 232 0.14 16.66 6.04
N THR A 233 0.90 15.96 6.87
CA THR A 233 1.36 16.42 8.18
C THR A 233 2.86 16.23 8.32
N SER A 234 3.46 16.99 9.23
CA SER A 234 4.90 16.95 9.52
C SER A 234 5.14 17.09 11.01
N HIS A 235 6.15 16.41 11.54
CA HIS A 235 6.48 16.48 12.96
C HIS A 235 7.92 16.89 13.23
N CYS A 236 8.12 17.64 14.30
CA CYS A 236 9.43 17.81 14.90
C CYS A 236 10.05 16.45 15.25
N VAL A 237 11.28 16.21 14.81
CA VAL A 237 11.98 14.94 15.07
C VAL A 237 12.42 14.78 16.52
N SER A 238 12.47 15.87 17.29
CA SER A 238 12.82 15.81 18.70
C SER A 238 11.75 15.06 19.49
N PHE A 239 12.17 14.00 20.19
CA PHE A 239 11.31 13.12 20.97
C PHE A 239 10.57 13.86 22.09
N CYS A 240 11.20 14.87 22.72
CA CYS A 240 10.56 15.65 23.78
C CYS A 240 9.65 16.77 23.27
N CYS A 241 9.56 16.99 21.95
CA CYS A 241 8.76 18.06 21.36
C CYS A 241 7.58 17.55 20.55
N ARG A 242 7.85 16.78 19.47
CA ARG A 242 6.83 16.22 18.57
C ARG A 242 5.74 17.21 18.12
N LYS A 243 6.05 18.52 18.01
CA LYS A 243 5.09 19.51 17.48
C LYS A 243 4.75 19.15 16.03
N GLU A 244 3.45 19.08 15.75
CA GLU A 244 2.88 18.91 14.40
C GLU A 244 2.88 20.25 13.64
N TYR A 245 3.09 20.16 12.33
CA TYR A 245 3.02 21.24 11.35
C TYR A 245 2.18 20.79 10.16
N SER A 246 1.42 21.72 9.58
CA SER A 246 0.56 21.48 8.43
C SER A 246 1.35 21.38 7.12
N LEU A 247 0.70 20.82 6.09
CA LEU A 247 1.20 20.83 4.72
C LEU A 247 1.60 22.25 4.27
N ASP A 248 0.76 23.27 4.50
CA ASP A 248 1.04 24.66 4.08
C ASP A 248 2.30 25.23 4.73
N TRP A 249 2.51 24.96 6.03
CA TRP A 249 3.73 25.38 6.72
C TRP A 249 4.96 24.70 6.09
N MET A 250 4.86 23.41 5.81
CA MET A 250 5.94 22.65 5.17
C MET A 250 6.20 23.16 3.73
N LYS A 251 5.14 23.50 2.99
CA LYS A 251 5.20 24.11 1.65
C LYS A 251 6.02 25.39 1.69
N GLU A 252 5.66 26.32 2.57
CA GLU A 252 6.37 27.59 2.72
C GLU A 252 7.88 27.36 2.93
N LYS A 253 8.26 26.45 3.82
CA LYS A 253 9.67 26.15 4.10
C LYS A 253 10.39 25.55 2.89
N ILE A 254 9.81 24.52 2.26
CA ILE A 254 10.40 23.85 1.10
C ILE A 254 10.56 24.81 -0.09
N PHE A 255 9.56 25.64 -0.37
CA PHE A 255 9.62 26.58 -1.51
C PHE A 255 10.54 27.78 -1.25
N SER A 256 10.79 28.13 0.02
CA SER A 256 11.79 29.14 0.41
C SER A 256 13.24 28.62 0.43
N ASP A 257 13.48 27.36 0.03
CA ASP A 257 14.78 26.67 0.08
C ASP A 257 15.37 26.60 1.51
N ALA A 258 14.51 26.75 2.53
CA ALA A 258 14.89 26.65 3.92
C ALA A 258 14.73 25.21 4.44
N ILE A 259 15.71 24.73 5.21
CA ILE A 259 15.58 23.46 5.92
C ILE A 259 14.56 23.63 7.06
N PRO A 260 13.44 22.88 7.06
CA PRO A 260 12.39 23.04 8.05
C PRO A 260 12.89 22.79 9.48
N LYS A 261 12.84 23.82 10.34
CA LYS A 261 13.19 23.73 11.75
C LYS A 261 12.00 24.03 12.64
N CYS A 262 11.94 23.36 13.78
CA CYS A 262 10.86 23.47 14.74
C CYS A 262 10.93 24.82 15.46
N GLU A 263 9.85 25.59 15.41
CA GLU A 263 9.73 26.91 16.07
C GLU A 263 9.88 26.84 17.60
N LYS A 264 9.69 25.66 18.22
CA LYS A 264 9.80 25.49 19.68
C LYS A 264 11.21 25.11 20.15
N CYS A 265 11.92 24.26 19.40
CA CYS A 265 13.17 23.63 19.88
C CYS A 265 14.30 23.62 18.84
N ASN A 266 14.09 24.26 17.69
CA ASN A 266 15.03 24.38 16.57
C ASN A 266 15.54 23.05 15.99
N SER A 267 14.94 21.92 16.37
CA SER A 267 15.23 20.61 15.79
C SER A 267 14.61 20.49 14.40
N LEU A 268 15.09 19.54 13.59
CA LEU A 268 14.55 19.29 12.25
C LEU A 268 13.05 18.95 12.31
N VAL A 269 12.28 19.42 11.34
CA VAL A 269 10.90 18.98 11.10
C VAL A 269 10.90 18.08 9.88
N LYS A 270 10.28 16.91 10.00
CA LYS A 270 10.21 15.91 8.93
C LYS A 270 8.75 15.71 8.53
N PRO A 271 8.42 15.64 7.23
CA PRO A 271 7.13 15.12 6.78
C PRO A 271 6.86 13.73 7.38
N ASP A 272 5.60 13.41 7.63
CA ASP A 272 5.19 12.13 8.25
C ASP A 272 5.23 10.95 7.26
N ILE A 273 6.16 10.97 6.31
CA ILE A 273 6.52 9.84 5.46
C ILE A 273 7.41 8.86 6.22
N VAL A 274 7.35 7.58 5.89
CA VAL A 274 8.15 6.53 6.53
C VAL A 274 9.44 6.36 5.75
N PHE A 275 10.56 6.77 6.33
CA PHE A 275 11.88 6.51 5.77
C PHE A 275 12.29 5.05 6.03
N PHE A 276 13.21 4.52 5.21
CA PHE A 276 13.87 3.26 5.52
C PHE A 276 14.57 3.35 6.87
N GLY A 277 14.32 2.34 7.72
CA GLY A 277 14.76 2.31 9.12
C GLY A 277 13.71 2.81 10.11
N GLU A 278 12.58 3.36 9.66
CA GLU A 278 11.44 3.71 10.52
C GLU A 278 10.37 2.62 10.55
N ASN A 279 9.59 2.58 11.64
CA ASN A 279 8.42 1.72 11.74
C ASN A 279 7.27 2.28 10.92
N LEU A 280 6.47 1.40 10.30
CA LEU A 280 5.20 1.79 9.71
C LEU A 280 4.23 2.35 10.78
N PRO A 281 3.25 3.18 10.41
CA PRO A 281 2.32 3.78 11.36
C PRO A 281 1.55 2.72 12.14
N ALA A 282 1.29 2.93 13.44
CA ALA A 282 0.53 1.98 14.26
C ALA A 282 -0.87 1.67 13.70
N ARG A 283 -1.47 2.66 13.00
CA ARG A 283 -2.75 2.51 12.31
C ARG A 283 -2.71 1.44 11.22
N PHE A 284 -1.57 1.23 10.57
CA PHE A 284 -1.39 0.17 9.57
C PHE A 284 -1.67 -1.20 10.19
N PHE A 285 -0.97 -1.55 11.28
CA PHE A 285 -1.07 -2.88 11.90
C PHE A 285 -2.45 -3.13 12.53
N THR A 286 -3.05 -2.12 13.14
CA THR A 286 -4.39 -2.23 13.74
C THR A 286 -5.45 -2.41 12.68
N SER A 287 -5.40 -1.65 11.59
CA SER A 287 -6.36 -1.75 10.49
C SER A 287 -6.24 -3.08 9.74
N VAL A 288 -5.02 -3.59 9.53
CA VAL A 288 -4.79 -4.90 8.87
C VAL A 288 -5.53 -6.01 9.59
N LYS A 289 -5.46 -6.05 10.93
CA LYS A 289 -6.15 -7.06 11.75
C LYS A 289 -7.68 -6.97 11.65
N MET A 290 -8.21 -5.76 11.41
CA MET A 290 -9.66 -5.53 11.37
C MET A 290 -10.27 -5.69 9.96
N ASP A 291 -9.52 -5.33 8.93
CA ASP A 291 -10.03 -5.22 7.56
C ASP A 291 -9.87 -6.51 6.77
N PHE A 292 -8.68 -7.13 6.76
CA PHE A 292 -8.37 -8.26 5.88
C PHE A 292 -9.20 -9.52 6.12
N PRO A 293 -9.56 -9.91 7.36
CA PRO A 293 -10.45 -11.05 7.59
C PRO A 293 -11.87 -10.86 7.04
N ARG A 294 -12.28 -9.61 6.76
CA ARG A 294 -13.60 -9.24 6.23
C ARG A 294 -13.55 -8.80 4.77
N CYS A 295 -12.40 -8.98 4.11
CA CYS A 295 -12.21 -8.61 2.73
C CYS A 295 -12.95 -9.59 1.82
N ASP A 296 -13.85 -9.08 0.98
CA ASP A 296 -14.60 -9.89 0.01
C ASP A 296 -13.89 -9.90 -1.36
N LEU A 297 -13.09 -8.88 -1.67
CA LEU A 297 -12.27 -8.82 -2.88
C LEU A 297 -11.05 -7.93 -2.61
N LEU A 298 -9.86 -8.44 -2.92
CA LEU A 298 -8.64 -7.66 -2.90
C LEU A 298 -8.32 -7.19 -4.33
N ILE A 299 -8.17 -5.88 -4.54
CA ILE A 299 -7.71 -5.32 -5.80
C ILE A 299 -6.32 -4.71 -5.59
N VAL A 300 -5.31 -5.30 -6.21
CA VAL A 300 -3.92 -4.85 -6.15
C VAL A 300 -3.60 -4.11 -7.45
N MET A 301 -3.12 -2.87 -7.36
CA MET A 301 -2.89 -2.04 -8.54
C MET A 301 -1.54 -1.32 -8.47
N GLY A 302 -0.79 -1.33 -9.58
CA GLY A 302 0.40 -0.50 -9.75
C GLY A 302 1.50 -0.74 -8.71
N THR A 303 1.70 -1.98 -8.26
CA THR A 303 2.77 -2.33 -7.31
C THR A 303 3.45 -3.63 -7.69
N SER A 304 4.78 -3.66 -7.55
CA SER A 304 5.59 -4.87 -7.75
C SER A 304 5.62 -5.80 -6.54
N LEU A 305 4.97 -5.41 -5.42
CA LEU A 305 4.90 -6.17 -4.17
C LEU A 305 6.28 -6.64 -3.64
N GLN A 306 7.29 -5.78 -3.74
CA GLN A 306 8.66 -6.10 -3.28
C GLN A 306 8.96 -5.60 -1.86
N VAL A 307 8.15 -4.70 -1.30
CA VAL A 307 8.43 -4.04 -0.02
C VAL A 307 7.58 -4.66 1.08
N GLN A 308 8.24 -5.27 2.07
CA GLN A 308 7.59 -5.75 3.29
C GLN A 308 7.44 -4.64 4.33
N PRO A 309 6.42 -4.70 5.21
CA PRO A 309 5.41 -5.76 5.36
C PRO A 309 4.22 -5.65 4.39
N PHE A 310 4.19 -4.63 3.53
CA PHE A 310 3.04 -4.35 2.64
C PHE A 310 2.78 -5.49 1.66
N ALA A 311 3.82 -6.01 1.02
CA ALA A 311 3.72 -7.12 0.07
C ALA A 311 3.03 -8.36 0.67
N GLY A 312 3.33 -8.70 1.92
CA GLY A 312 2.75 -9.84 2.62
C GLY A 312 1.26 -9.73 2.92
N LEU A 313 0.64 -8.55 2.76
CA LEU A 313 -0.79 -8.36 3.00
C LEU A 313 -1.67 -9.16 2.03
N VAL A 314 -1.18 -9.47 0.84
CA VAL A 314 -1.93 -10.28 -0.14
C VAL A 314 -2.26 -11.68 0.38
N GLY A 315 -1.50 -12.19 1.36
CA GLY A 315 -1.74 -13.46 2.04
C GLY A 315 -2.60 -13.35 3.30
N ARG A 316 -3.08 -12.15 3.67
CA ARG A 316 -3.86 -11.91 4.90
C ARG A 316 -5.38 -12.02 4.69
N VAL A 317 -5.84 -12.08 3.44
CA VAL A 317 -7.25 -12.31 3.10
C VAL A 317 -7.63 -13.78 3.32
N SER A 318 -8.93 -14.06 3.47
CA SER A 318 -9.43 -15.44 3.61
C SER A 318 -9.08 -16.29 2.38
N LYS A 319 -9.07 -17.63 2.52
CA LYS A 319 -8.83 -18.54 1.39
C LYS A 319 -9.88 -18.38 0.28
N SER A 320 -11.12 -18.03 0.62
CA SER A 320 -12.21 -17.81 -0.33
C SER A 320 -12.28 -16.40 -0.91
N CYS A 321 -11.41 -15.47 -0.50
CA CYS A 321 -11.39 -14.10 -1.04
C CYS A 321 -10.65 -14.06 -2.38
N PRO A 322 -11.31 -13.71 -3.50
CA PRO A 322 -10.62 -13.50 -4.77
C PRO A 322 -9.68 -12.28 -4.73
N ARG A 323 -8.63 -12.34 -5.55
CA ARG A 323 -7.62 -11.28 -5.66
C ARG A 323 -7.41 -10.91 -7.12
N LEU A 324 -7.57 -9.64 -7.45
CA LEU A 324 -7.32 -9.10 -8.79
C LEU A 324 -6.04 -8.25 -8.76
N LEU A 325 -5.10 -8.55 -9.64
CA LEU A 325 -3.95 -7.71 -9.94
C LEU A 325 -4.20 -6.94 -11.24
N ILE A 326 -4.16 -5.61 -11.20
CA ILE A 326 -4.09 -4.74 -12.40
C ILE A 326 -2.72 -4.07 -12.39
N ASN A 327 -1.83 -4.54 -13.26
CA ASN A 327 -0.45 -4.05 -13.29
C ASN A 327 0.19 -4.30 -14.66
N MET A 328 1.27 -3.58 -14.96
CA MET A 328 2.01 -3.76 -16.23
C MET A 328 2.71 -5.12 -16.33
N GLU A 329 2.94 -5.78 -15.19
CA GLU A 329 3.57 -7.09 -15.07
C GLU A 329 2.96 -7.88 -13.91
N LYS A 330 3.11 -9.22 -13.93
CA LYS A 330 2.71 -10.06 -12.79
C LYS A 330 3.59 -9.74 -11.58
N ALA A 331 3.00 -9.79 -10.40
CA ALA A 331 3.67 -9.45 -9.15
C ALA A 331 3.10 -10.26 -7.98
N GLY A 332 3.94 -10.50 -6.96
CA GLY A 332 3.54 -11.16 -5.72
C GLY A 332 3.25 -12.65 -5.86
N GLU A 333 3.72 -13.30 -6.93
CA GLU A 333 3.60 -14.75 -7.10
C GLU A 333 4.27 -15.49 -5.95
N ALA A 334 3.67 -16.59 -5.52
CA ALA A 334 4.23 -17.40 -4.44
C ALA A 334 5.58 -17.99 -4.87
N ASP A 335 6.63 -17.74 -4.09
CA ASP A 335 7.88 -18.47 -4.26
C ASP A 335 7.64 -19.94 -3.87
N PRO A 336 7.84 -20.91 -4.78
CA PRO A 336 7.56 -22.32 -4.51
C PRO A 336 8.36 -22.88 -3.33
N MET A 337 9.56 -22.38 -3.10
CA MET A 337 10.45 -22.81 -2.02
C MET A 337 9.97 -22.30 -0.66
N LEU A 338 9.56 -21.02 -0.57
CA LEU A 338 8.95 -20.48 0.65
C LEU A 338 7.58 -21.11 0.93
N GLY A 339 6.79 -21.39 -0.11
CA GLY A 339 5.52 -22.09 0.01
C GLY A 339 5.67 -23.47 0.65
N MET A 340 6.67 -24.25 0.24
CA MET A 340 6.96 -25.58 0.80
C MET A 340 7.37 -25.53 2.28
N LEU A 341 7.96 -24.42 2.73
CA LEU A 341 8.35 -24.19 4.13
C LEU A 341 7.21 -23.62 4.99
N GLY A 342 5.97 -23.56 4.47
CA GLY A 342 4.80 -23.07 5.21
C GLY A 342 4.69 -21.53 5.26
N PHE A 343 5.56 -20.80 4.56
CA PHE A 343 5.50 -19.34 4.42
C PHE A 343 4.67 -18.90 3.19
N GLY A 344 3.79 -19.78 2.70
CA GLY A 344 2.96 -19.57 1.51
C GLY A 344 1.92 -18.46 1.73
N GLY A 345 2.10 -17.35 1.01
CA GLY A 345 1.17 -16.21 1.04
C GLY A 345 1.07 -15.42 -0.26
N GLY A 346 1.71 -15.88 -1.34
CA GLY A 346 1.69 -15.20 -2.64
C GLY A 346 0.43 -15.44 -3.46
N MET A 347 0.43 -14.93 -4.68
CA MET A 347 -0.59 -15.15 -5.69
C MET A 347 -0.24 -16.34 -6.59
N ASP A 348 -1.27 -16.96 -7.17
CA ASP A 348 -1.16 -18.06 -8.13
C ASP A 348 -2.14 -17.82 -9.29
N PHE A 349 -1.60 -17.30 -10.40
CA PHE A 349 -2.40 -16.90 -11.56
C PHE A 349 -2.55 -18.00 -12.62
N ASP A 350 -1.57 -18.91 -12.72
CA ASP A 350 -1.43 -19.77 -13.90
C ASP A 350 -1.32 -21.27 -13.57
N SER A 351 -1.14 -21.67 -12.31
CA SER A 351 -1.03 -23.10 -12.01
C SER A 351 -2.36 -23.81 -12.22
N ASP A 352 -2.33 -25.12 -12.43
CA ASP A 352 -3.54 -25.96 -12.49
C ASP A 352 -4.36 -25.94 -11.19
N LYS A 353 -3.81 -25.39 -10.11
CA LYS A 353 -4.47 -25.22 -8.81
C LYS A 353 -4.99 -23.80 -8.59
N ALA A 354 -4.76 -22.87 -9.52
CA ALA A 354 -5.26 -21.51 -9.43
C ALA A 354 -6.80 -21.53 -9.37
N TYR A 355 -7.35 -20.81 -8.39
CA TYR A 355 -8.81 -20.85 -8.13
C TYR A 355 -9.43 -19.51 -7.76
N ARG A 356 -8.62 -18.47 -7.54
CA ARG A 356 -9.11 -17.18 -7.00
C ARG A 356 -8.31 -15.93 -7.41
N ASP A 357 -7.14 -16.09 -8.03
CA ASP A 357 -6.30 -14.96 -8.39
C ASP A 357 -6.41 -14.69 -9.88
N VAL A 358 -6.54 -13.41 -10.24
CA VAL A 358 -6.66 -12.94 -11.61
C VAL A 358 -5.61 -11.86 -11.84
N ALA A 359 -4.84 -11.98 -12.93
CA ALA A 359 -3.94 -10.93 -13.38
C ALA A 359 -4.47 -10.30 -14.67
N HIS A 360 -4.74 -9.00 -14.64
CA HIS A 360 -5.08 -8.20 -15.82
C HIS A 360 -3.90 -7.30 -16.18
N ILE A 361 -3.11 -7.72 -17.18
CA ILE A 361 -1.85 -7.07 -17.55
C ILE A 361 -2.12 -5.88 -18.47
N SER A 362 -2.00 -4.67 -17.90
CA SER A 362 -2.34 -3.41 -18.57
C SER A 362 -1.80 -2.22 -17.76
N SER A 363 -1.96 -1.00 -18.29
CA SER A 363 -1.83 0.19 -17.46
C SER A 363 -2.93 0.21 -16.39
N CYS A 364 -2.68 0.83 -15.24
CA CYS A 364 -3.68 0.88 -14.17
C CYS A 364 -4.96 1.63 -14.62
N ASP A 365 -4.82 2.66 -15.45
CA ASP A 365 -5.94 3.42 -15.98
C ASP A 365 -6.79 2.58 -16.94
N ASP A 366 -6.16 1.88 -17.90
CA ASP A 366 -6.87 1.03 -18.86
C ASP A 366 -7.58 -0.14 -18.17
N GLY A 367 -6.91 -0.81 -17.22
CA GLY A 367 -7.52 -1.90 -16.47
C GLY A 367 -8.69 -1.44 -15.60
N CYS A 368 -8.60 -0.26 -14.98
CA CYS A 368 -9.72 0.33 -14.25
C CYS A 368 -10.88 0.72 -15.17
N LEU A 369 -10.60 1.28 -16.35
CA LEU A 369 -11.63 1.56 -17.37
C LEU A 369 -12.31 0.29 -17.87
N ALA A 370 -11.54 -0.77 -18.14
CA ALA A 370 -12.08 -2.06 -18.57
C ALA A 370 -12.98 -2.69 -17.51
N LEU A 371 -12.54 -2.67 -16.24
CA LEU A 371 -13.36 -3.15 -15.13
C LEU A 371 -14.61 -2.28 -14.95
N ALA A 372 -14.48 -0.96 -15.04
CA ALA A 372 -15.62 -0.05 -14.98
C ALA A 372 -16.61 -0.30 -16.13
N ASP A 373 -16.14 -0.61 -17.34
CA ASP A 373 -17.00 -0.95 -18.47
C ASP A 373 -17.82 -2.21 -18.21
N LEU A 374 -17.17 -3.27 -17.74
CA LEU A 374 -17.82 -4.54 -17.37
C LEU A 374 -18.84 -4.39 -16.22
N LEU A 375 -18.67 -3.36 -15.39
CA LEU A 375 -19.58 -3.00 -14.31
C LEU A 375 -20.68 -2.02 -14.74
N GLY A 376 -20.60 -1.46 -15.96
CA GLY A 376 -21.51 -0.43 -16.45
C GLY A 376 -21.25 0.97 -15.86
N TRP A 377 -20.04 1.22 -15.38
CA TRP A 377 -19.61 2.44 -14.68
C TRP A 377 -18.68 3.32 -15.50
N LYS A 378 -18.26 2.89 -16.70
CA LYS A 378 -17.26 3.61 -17.51
C LYS A 378 -17.63 5.08 -17.76
N ALA A 379 -18.85 5.35 -18.23
CA ALA A 379 -19.31 6.72 -18.48
C ALA A 379 -19.34 7.59 -17.21
N GLU A 380 -19.71 7.00 -16.06
CA GLU A 380 -19.69 7.68 -14.77
C GLU A 380 -18.26 8.00 -14.31
N LEU A 381 -17.34 7.06 -14.50
CA LEU A 381 -15.92 7.24 -14.19
C LEU A 381 -15.28 8.34 -15.07
N GLU A 382 -15.51 8.30 -16.38
CA GLU A 382 -15.02 9.32 -17.31
C GLU A 382 -15.57 10.71 -16.99
N ALA A 383 -16.86 10.79 -16.65
CA ALA A 383 -17.48 12.05 -16.23
C ALA A 383 -16.88 12.58 -14.91
N LEU A 384 -16.67 11.71 -13.93
CA LEU A 384 -16.04 12.05 -12.65
C LEU A 384 -14.62 12.61 -12.86
N VAL A 385 -13.79 11.91 -13.63
CA VAL A 385 -12.41 12.34 -13.95
C VAL A 385 -12.43 13.72 -14.60
N LYS A 386 -13.27 13.91 -15.62
CA LYS A 386 -13.39 15.18 -16.35
C LYS A 386 -13.83 16.33 -15.43
N GLN A 387 -14.81 16.08 -14.58
CA GLN A 387 -15.32 17.07 -13.64
C GLN A 387 -14.24 17.49 -12.64
N GLU A 388 -13.59 16.53 -11.97
CA GLU A 388 -12.62 16.82 -10.91
C GLU A 388 -11.35 17.47 -11.48
N HIS A 389 -10.87 17.04 -12.65
CA HIS A 389 -9.77 17.71 -13.33
C HIS A 389 -10.08 19.16 -13.68
N ALA A 390 -11.29 19.45 -14.16
CA ALA A 390 -11.72 20.82 -14.45
C ALA A 390 -11.83 21.66 -13.17
N GLN A 391 -12.24 21.07 -12.04
CA GLN A 391 -12.25 21.76 -10.74
C GLN A 391 -10.84 22.09 -10.26
N ILE A 392 -9.89 21.16 -10.36
CA ILE A 392 -8.48 21.39 -10.02
C ILE A 392 -7.91 22.53 -10.87
N ASP A 393 -8.08 22.47 -12.19
CA ASP A 393 -7.63 23.53 -13.13
C ASP A 393 -8.20 24.91 -12.78
N SER A 394 -9.44 24.96 -12.28
CA SER A 394 -10.10 26.21 -11.92
C SER A 394 -9.57 26.82 -10.61
N LYS A 395 -9.09 25.98 -9.68
CA LYS A 395 -8.49 26.43 -8.42
C LYS A 395 -7.09 26.98 -8.65
N ASP A 396 -6.29 26.28 -9.47
CA ASP A 396 -4.92 26.70 -9.81
C ASP A 396 -4.91 28.09 -10.50
N LYS A 397 -5.89 28.35 -11.37
CA LYS A 397 -6.06 29.66 -12.02
C LYS A 397 -6.44 30.80 -11.07
N LYS A 398 -7.05 30.50 -9.92
CA LYS A 398 -7.41 31.51 -8.91
C LYS A 398 -6.26 31.81 -7.95
N GLU A 399 -5.34 30.86 -7.76
CA GLU A 399 -4.19 31.01 -6.86
C GLU A 399 -2.96 31.67 -7.54
N GLN A 400 -2.95 31.79 -8.86
CA GLN A 400 -1.97 32.64 -9.57
C GLN A 400 -2.55 34.05 -9.81
N PRO A 401 -2.04 35.11 -9.12
CA PRO A 401 -2.42 36.48 -9.45
C PRO A 401 -1.87 36.79 -10.85
N GLY A 402 -2.74 37.12 -11.79
CA GLY A 402 -2.38 37.29 -13.19
C GLY A 402 -1.35 38.39 -13.45
N GLU A 403 -0.26 38.02 -14.13
CA GLU A 403 0.43 38.92 -15.07
C GLU A 403 -0.47 39.13 -16.30
N ALA A 404 -1.52 39.94 -16.14
CA ALA A 404 -2.26 40.48 -17.28
C ALA A 404 -3.01 41.75 -16.87
N GLY A 405 -2.39 42.91 -17.07
CA GLY A 405 -3.06 44.20 -16.86
C GLY A 405 -2.15 45.41 -16.73
N GLY A 406 -1.11 45.52 -17.57
CA GLY A 406 -0.14 46.62 -17.50
C GLY A 406 0.13 47.29 -18.85
N ALA A 407 -0.90 47.52 -19.68
CA ALA A 407 -0.75 48.33 -20.88
C ALA A 407 -2.07 49.01 -21.25
N ALA A 408 -2.38 50.13 -20.59
CA ALA A 408 -3.28 51.14 -21.15
C ALA A 408 -3.07 52.51 -20.49
N ALA A 409 -2.75 53.48 -21.35
CA ALA A 409 -3.01 54.93 -21.24
C ALA A 409 -2.26 55.75 -20.16
N LYS A 410 -1.16 56.39 -20.59
CA LYS A 410 -0.89 57.79 -20.22
C LYS A 410 -0.74 58.63 -21.49
N ALA A 411 -1.84 59.26 -21.89
CA ALA A 411 -1.86 60.45 -22.73
C ALA A 411 -2.65 61.54 -21.98
N SER A 412 -2.25 62.79 -22.18
CA SER A 412 -2.64 64.05 -21.49
C SER A 412 -1.80 64.34 -20.24
N SER A 413 -1.34 65.57 -19.97
CA SER A 413 -1.29 66.83 -20.72
C SER A 413 -0.43 67.78 -19.87
N SER A 414 0.60 68.43 -20.42
CA SER A 414 1.29 69.52 -19.71
C SER A 414 1.55 70.67 -20.66
N SER A 415 0.58 71.58 -20.71
CA SER A 415 0.71 72.91 -21.29
C SER A 415 1.17 73.86 -20.18
N VAL A 416 2.42 74.33 -20.22
CA VAL A 416 2.83 75.57 -19.53
C VAL A 416 3.80 76.32 -20.45
N LYS A 417 3.49 77.61 -20.63
CA LYS A 417 4.12 78.61 -21.52
C LYS A 417 5.54 79.01 -21.06
N PRO A 418 6.34 79.65 -21.95
CA PRO A 418 7.65 80.19 -21.62
C PRO A 418 7.55 81.61 -21.06
N GLU A 419 8.49 81.98 -20.19
CA GLU A 419 8.81 83.38 -19.88
C GLU A 419 10.27 83.66 -20.23
N GLU A 420 10.49 84.92 -20.60
CA GLU A 420 11.66 85.58 -21.20
C GLU A 420 12.94 85.55 -20.36
#